data_AF-A0A812FTB4-F1
#
_entry.id   AF-A0A812FTB4-F1
#
_cell.length_a   1.000
_cell.length_b   1.000
_cell.length_c   1.000
_cell.angle_alpha   90.00
_cell.angle_beta   90.00
_cell.angle_gamma   90.00
#
_symmetry.space_group_name_H-M   'P 1'
#
loop_
_entity.id
_entity.type
_entity.pdbx_description
1 polymer ?
#
loop_
_entity_poly.entity_id
_entity_poly.type
_entity_poly.pdbx_seq_one_letter_code
_entity_poly.pdbx_strand_id
1 'polypeptide(L)'
;MKGSIMSKLLVKWASGKFSLWKVSIIIGVLVILSPWLSLIGSKFSIESQLSNPNRKLSVYVNNGLFTFITSLEDGTMRKSSGIVGYTNNSFYFLTLNSQYLYIEDHSSQAFKRDLINANNRYFDARIERLNKQEFLLTYDEEIESEGTQKQLARLSGQLVWLE
;
A
#
# COMPACT_ATOMS: atom_id res chain seq x y z
N MET A 1 -40.20 -2.81 -26.63
CA MET A 1 -39.39 -3.52 -25.60
C MET A 1 -37.94 -3.04 -25.65
N LYS A 2 -37.48 -2.26 -24.67
CA LYS A 2 -36.04 -1.96 -24.51
C LYS A 2 -35.37 -3.18 -23.89
N GLY A 3 -34.67 -3.98 -24.70
CA GLY A 3 -33.87 -5.09 -24.18
C GLY A 3 -32.85 -4.59 -23.16
N SER A 4 -32.76 -5.30 -22.03
CA SER A 4 -31.79 -5.09 -20.96
C SER A 4 -30.36 -4.94 -21.54
N ILE A 5 -29.54 -4.07 -20.94
CA ILE A 5 -28.13 -3.89 -21.31
C ILE A 5 -27.41 -5.24 -21.31
N MET A 6 -27.78 -6.13 -20.38
CA MET A 6 -27.22 -7.47 -20.22
C MET A 6 -27.52 -8.38 -21.42
N SER A 7 -28.74 -8.32 -21.98
CA SER A 7 -29.10 -9.14 -23.14
C SER A 7 -28.42 -8.66 -24.43
N LYS A 8 -28.24 -7.34 -24.58
CA LYS A 8 -27.47 -6.76 -25.68
C LYS A 8 -25.98 -7.11 -25.61
N LEU A 9 -25.43 -7.25 -24.40
CA LEU A 9 -24.04 -7.63 -24.18
C LEU A 9 -23.78 -9.09 -24.59
N LEU A 10 -24.67 -10.00 -24.17
CA LEU A 10 -24.62 -11.43 -24.50
C LEU A 10 -24.71 -11.67 -26.02
N VAL A 11 -25.61 -10.97 -26.72
CA VAL A 11 -25.75 -11.06 -28.18
C VAL A 11 -24.50 -10.55 -28.91
N LYS A 12 -23.85 -9.49 -28.40
CA LYS A 12 -22.57 -9.01 -28.96
C LYS A 12 -21.39 -9.97 -28.70
N TRP A 13 -21.41 -10.68 -27.58
CA TRP A 13 -20.45 -11.74 -27.25
C TRP A 13 -20.62 -12.96 -28.16
N ALA A 14 -21.85 -13.46 -28.29
CA ALA A 14 -22.17 -14.63 -29.12
C ALA A 14 -21.97 -14.37 -30.63
N SER A 15 -22.01 -13.11 -31.07
CA SER A 15 -21.80 -12.74 -32.48
C SER A 15 -20.33 -12.60 -32.90
N GLY A 16 -19.35 -12.88 -32.02
CA GLY A 16 -17.93 -12.76 -32.32
C GLY A 16 -17.45 -11.32 -32.62
N LYS A 17 -18.33 -10.32 -32.40
CA LYS A 17 -18.02 -8.91 -32.64
C LYS A 17 -17.02 -8.34 -31.62
N PHE A 18 -16.89 -8.98 -30.46
CA PHE A 18 -15.83 -8.67 -29.52
C PHE A 18 -14.56 -9.43 -29.89
N SER A 19 -13.57 -8.67 -30.35
CA SER A 19 -12.28 -9.23 -30.65
C SER A 19 -11.57 -9.62 -29.35
N LEU A 20 -11.21 -10.90 -29.22
CA LEU A 20 -10.66 -11.48 -27.99
C LEU A 20 -9.46 -10.70 -27.43
N TRP A 21 -8.55 -10.23 -28.28
CA TRP A 21 -7.40 -9.40 -27.86
C TRP A 21 -7.81 -8.09 -27.16
N LYS A 22 -8.90 -7.43 -27.57
CA LYS A 22 -9.40 -6.18 -26.94
C LYS A 22 -9.98 -6.49 -25.57
N VAL A 23 -10.68 -7.62 -25.45
CA VAL A 23 -11.21 -8.09 -24.17
C VAL A 23 -10.06 -8.44 -23.23
N SER A 24 -9.03 -9.15 -23.71
CA SER A 24 -7.82 -9.47 -22.92
C SER A 24 -7.08 -8.23 -22.43
N ILE A 25 -6.95 -7.19 -23.28
CA ILE A 25 -6.33 -5.91 -22.86
C ILE A 25 -7.15 -5.25 -21.75
N ILE A 26 -8.48 -5.18 -21.91
CA ILE A 26 -9.35 -4.57 -20.90
C ILE A 26 -9.25 -5.33 -19.57
N ILE A 27 -9.32 -6.67 -19.61
CA ILE A 27 -9.17 -7.50 -18.42
C ILE A 27 -7.78 -7.29 -17.79
N GLY A 28 -6.72 -7.27 -18.59
CA GLY A 28 -5.36 -7.03 -18.11
C GLY A 28 -5.22 -5.69 -17.37
N VAL A 29 -5.78 -4.61 -17.93
CA VAL A 29 -5.80 -3.30 -17.27
C VAL A 29 -6.59 -3.35 -15.96
N LEU A 30 -7.75 -4.02 -15.94
CA LEU A 30 -8.56 -4.15 -14.73
C LEU A 30 -7.83 -4.94 -13.64
N VAL A 31 -7.12 -6.01 -14.00
CA VAL A 31 -6.32 -6.80 -13.05
C VAL A 31 -5.21 -5.94 -12.45
N ILE A 32 -4.48 -5.18 -13.27
CA ILE A 32 -3.41 -4.28 -12.81
C ILE A 32 -3.95 -3.17 -11.89
N LEU A 33 -5.13 -2.63 -12.21
CA LEU A 33 -5.74 -1.56 -11.43
C LEU A 33 -6.47 -2.04 -10.16
N SER A 34 -6.86 -3.31 -10.12
CA SER A 34 -7.69 -3.86 -9.04
C SER A 34 -7.16 -3.62 -7.63
N PRO A 35 -5.85 -3.71 -7.33
CA PRO A 35 -5.36 -3.46 -5.98
C PRO A 35 -5.56 -2.01 -5.56
N TRP A 36 -5.45 -1.06 -6.48
CA TRP A 36 -5.59 0.38 -6.19
C TRP A 36 -7.05 0.79 -5.97
N LEU A 37 -7.99 0.06 -6.57
CA LEU A 37 -9.42 0.29 -6.41
C LEU A 37 -9.98 -0.34 -5.14
N SER A 38 -9.33 -1.35 -4.56
CA SER A 38 -9.86 -2.10 -3.41
C SER A 38 -9.96 -1.29 -2.13
N LEU A 39 -9.22 -0.18 -2.03
CA LEU A 39 -9.21 0.70 -0.85
C LEU A 39 -10.11 1.93 -0.99
N ILE A 40 -10.89 2.04 -2.07
CA ILE A 40 -11.91 3.09 -2.21
C ILE A 40 -12.95 2.93 -1.10
N GLY A 41 -13.31 4.03 -0.42
CA GLY A 41 -14.23 4.03 0.72
C GLY A 41 -13.58 3.68 2.06
N SER A 42 -12.32 3.26 2.08
CA SER A 42 -11.59 2.95 3.31
C SER A 42 -10.89 4.17 3.90
N LYS A 43 -10.93 4.30 5.23
CA LYS A 43 -10.24 5.36 5.98
C LYS A 43 -9.72 4.79 7.30
N PHE A 44 -8.42 4.57 7.40
CA PHE A 44 -7.81 3.93 8.56
C PHE A 44 -6.38 4.38 8.80
N SER A 45 -5.87 4.10 10.01
CA SER A 45 -4.49 4.33 10.39
C SER A 45 -3.80 3.02 10.74
N ILE A 46 -2.49 2.96 10.49
CA ILE A 46 -1.60 1.88 10.89
C ILE A 46 -0.50 2.48 11.75
N GLU A 47 -0.28 1.92 12.94
CA GLU A 47 0.91 2.19 13.74
C GLU A 47 1.81 0.95 13.81
N SER A 48 3.10 1.14 13.57
CA SER A 48 4.12 0.08 13.68
C SER A 48 5.49 0.67 14.05
N GLN A 49 6.43 -0.20 14.38
CA GLN A 49 7.85 0.12 14.61
C GLN A 49 8.67 -0.71 13.62
N LEU A 50 9.80 -0.23 13.12
CA LEU A 50 10.80 -1.04 12.39
C LEU A 50 12.17 -0.83 13.02
N SER A 51 13.09 -1.79 12.90
CA SER A 51 14.40 -1.76 13.59
C SER A 51 15.58 -1.25 12.75
N ASN A 52 15.44 -1.09 11.42
CA ASN A 52 16.52 -0.71 10.50
C ASN A 52 16.21 0.54 9.65
N PRO A 53 16.59 1.75 10.11
CA PRO A 53 16.94 2.05 11.49
C PRO A 53 15.71 1.94 12.41
N ASN A 54 15.91 2.00 13.72
CA ASN A 54 14.81 2.03 14.67
C ASN A 54 13.92 3.25 14.41
N ARG A 55 12.69 2.99 13.95
CA ARG A 55 11.77 4.01 13.46
C ARG A 55 10.33 3.69 13.80
N LYS A 56 9.62 4.68 14.33
CA LYS A 56 8.17 4.63 14.49
C LYS A 56 7.52 5.02 13.18
N LEU A 57 6.52 4.25 12.79
CA LEU A 57 5.74 4.46 11.58
C LEU A 57 4.28 4.73 11.92
N SER A 58 3.77 5.82 11.38
CA SER A 58 2.35 6.16 11.42
C SER A 58 1.85 6.36 10.01
N VAL A 59 1.06 5.41 9.52
CA VAL A 59 0.41 5.48 8.21
C VAL A 59 -1.03 5.94 8.41
N TYR A 60 -1.48 6.90 7.61
CA TYR A 60 -2.88 7.26 7.48
C TYR A 60 -3.31 6.99 6.04
N VAL A 61 -4.36 6.20 5.86
CA VAL A 61 -4.93 5.82 4.56
C VAL A 61 -6.33 6.41 4.42
N ASN A 62 -6.61 7.01 3.27
CA ASN A 62 -7.91 7.56 2.92
C ASN A 62 -8.16 7.38 1.42
N ASN A 63 -9.12 6.52 1.07
CA ASN A 63 -9.49 6.22 -0.32
C ASN A 63 -8.29 5.81 -1.20
N GLY A 64 -7.44 4.91 -0.71
CA GLY A 64 -6.24 4.45 -1.42
C GLY A 64 -5.10 5.48 -1.50
N LEU A 65 -5.25 6.67 -0.91
CA LEU A 65 -4.13 7.60 -0.69
C LEU A 65 -3.54 7.34 0.69
N PHE A 66 -2.21 7.35 0.80
CA PHE A 66 -1.55 7.27 2.09
C PHE A 66 -0.71 8.50 2.40
N THR A 67 -0.61 8.81 3.69
CA THR A 67 0.43 9.64 4.28
C THR A 67 1.14 8.83 5.34
N PHE A 68 2.47 8.82 5.26
CA PHE A 68 3.36 8.06 6.11
C PHE A 68 4.24 9.04 6.87
N ILE A 69 4.21 8.99 8.20
CA ILE A 69 5.15 9.72 9.04
C ILE A 69 6.11 8.70 9.65
N THR A 70 7.39 8.91 9.39
CA THR A 70 8.49 8.17 9.99
C THR A 70 9.17 9.06 11.02
N SER A 71 9.33 8.55 12.23
CA SER A 71 10.13 9.19 13.28
C SER A 71 11.26 8.25 13.65
N LEU A 72 12.51 8.69 13.41
CA LEU A 72 13.69 7.95 13.82
C LEU A 72 13.94 8.15 15.32
N GLU A 73 14.72 7.25 15.91
CA GLU A 73 15.11 7.33 17.32
C GLU A 73 15.92 8.59 17.68
N ASP A 74 16.60 9.20 16.71
CA ASP A 74 17.34 10.45 16.87
C ASP A 74 16.44 11.70 16.78
N GLY A 75 15.12 11.53 16.58
CA GLY A 75 14.17 12.63 16.44
C GLY A 75 13.96 13.12 15.00
N THR A 76 14.74 12.63 14.03
CA THR A 76 14.52 12.93 12.61
C THR A 76 13.13 12.49 12.17
N MET A 77 12.43 13.36 11.44
CA MET A 77 11.07 13.11 10.96
C MET A 77 10.98 13.23 9.44
N ARG A 78 10.37 12.22 8.81
CA ARG A 78 10.09 12.20 7.39
C ARG A 78 8.61 11.99 7.14
N LYS A 79 8.10 12.69 6.13
CA LYS A 79 6.75 12.52 5.60
C LYS A 79 6.84 11.99 4.17
N SER A 80 6.15 10.89 3.91
CA SER A 80 5.97 10.37 2.56
C SER A 80 4.49 10.25 2.23
N SER A 81 4.14 10.40 0.96
CA SER A 81 2.76 10.27 0.51
C SER A 81 2.69 9.64 -0.87
N GLY A 82 1.59 8.96 -1.13
CA GLY A 82 1.39 8.28 -2.40
C GLY A 82 0.09 7.51 -2.45
N ILE A 83 0.10 6.44 -3.24
CA ILE A 83 -1.03 5.54 -3.39
C ILE A 83 -0.73 4.21 -2.70
N VAL A 84 -1.76 3.60 -2.12
CA VAL A 84 -1.71 2.27 -1.54
C VAL A 84 -2.83 1.44 -2.16
N GLY A 85 -2.51 0.20 -2.51
CA GLY A 85 -3.47 -0.79 -2.95
C GLY A 85 -3.45 -2.00 -2.03
N TYR A 86 -4.51 -2.82 -2.09
CA TYR A 86 -4.59 -4.07 -1.34
C TYR A 86 -5.04 -5.22 -2.24
N THR A 87 -4.28 -6.31 -2.22
CA THR A 87 -4.67 -7.60 -2.80
C THR A 87 -3.82 -8.72 -2.21
N ASN A 88 -4.28 -9.97 -2.25
CA ASN A 88 -3.53 -11.14 -1.79
C ASN A 88 -2.89 -10.94 -0.41
N ASN A 89 -3.68 -10.44 0.55
CA ASN A 89 -3.26 -10.17 1.93
C ASN A 89 -2.02 -9.26 2.04
N SER A 90 -1.80 -8.37 1.08
CA SER A 90 -0.65 -7.47 1.08
C SER A 90 -1.09 -6.07 0.71
N PHE A 91 -0.57 -5.08 1.45
CA PHE A 91 -0.59 -3.70 0.99
C PHE A 91 0.55 -3.48 0.02
N TYR A 92 0.30 -2.74 -1.06
CA TYR A 92 1.31 -2.32 -2.03
C TYR A 92 1.38 -0.80 -2.02
N PHE A 93 2.50 -0.25 -1.60
CA PHE A 93 2.71 1.18 -1.48
C PHE A 93 3.52 1.69 -2.66
N LEU A 94 3.06 2.76 -3.29
CA LEU A 94 3.85 3.54 -4.25
C LEU A 94 3.99 4.96 -3.72
N THR A 95 5.19 5.28 -3.23
CA THR A 95 5.56 6.62 -2.74
C THR A 95 5.77 7.56 -3.92
N LEU A 96 5.02 8.67 -3.93
CA LEU A 96 5.09 9.70 -4.98
C LEU A 96 5.83 10.95 -4.51
N ASN A 97 5.76 11.25 -3.21
CA ASN A 97 6.48 12.35 -2.59
C ASN A 97 7.09 11.90 -1.26
N SER A 98 8.29 12.39 -0.96
CA SER A 98 9.00 12.12 0.28
C SER A 98 9.78 13.38 0.67
N GLN A 99 9.57 13.86 1.89
CA GLN A 99 10.22 15.06 2.41
C GLN A 99 10.60 14.85 3.87
N TYR A 100 11.83 15.25 4.23
CA TYR A 100 12.20 15.40 5.63
C TYR A 100 11.52 16.64 6.18
N LEU A 101 10.75 16.47 7.26
CA LEU A 101 10.13 17.58 7.99
C LEU A 101 11.13 18.21 8.96
N TYR A 102 12.00 17.37 9.52
CA TYR A 102 13.00 17.73 10.50
C TYR A 102 14.15 16.72 10.46
N ILE A 103 15.38 17.19 10.58
CA ILE A 103 16.59 16.35 10.68
C ILE A 103 17.34 16.84 11.90
N GLU A 104 17.51 15.98 12.90
CA GLU A 104 18.27 16.31 14.11
C GLU A 104 19.76 16.39 13.81
N ASP A 105 20.31 15.31 13.25
CA ASP A 105 21.74 15.19 12.95
C ASP A 105 21.97 14.50 11.60
N HIS A 106 22.56 15.24 10.66
CA HIS A 106 22.88 14.74 9.32
C HIS A 106 24.03 13.72 9.31
N SER A 107 24.78 13.63 10.40
CA SER A 107 25.88 12.69 10.56
C SER A 107 25.46 11.37 11.22
N SER A 108 24.25 11.31 11.77
CA SER A 108 23.73 10.15 12.50
C SER A 108 23.64 8.92 11.59
N GLN A 109 23.87 7.75 12.18
CA GLN A 109 23.74 6.48 11.44
C GLN A 109 22.28 6.20 11.09
N ALA A 110 21.34 6.58 11.97
CA ALA A 110 19.91 6.43 11.72
C ALA A 110 19.48 7.21 10.48
N PHE A 111 19.88 8.48 10.37
CA PHE A 111 19.59 9.31 9.20
C PHE A 111 20.22 8.71 7.93
N LYS A 112 21.50 8.34 7.96
CA LYS A 112 22.19 7.73 6.81
C LYS A 112 21.49 6.45 6.32
N ARG A 113 21.04 5.57 7.23
CA ARG A 113 20.27 4.38 6.86
C ARG A 113 18.89 4.74 6.31
N ASP A 114 18.21 5.75 6.87
CA ASP A 114 16.90 6.18 6.38
C ASP A 114 16.96 6.82 4.98
N LEU A 115 18.10 7.37 4.54
CA LEU A 115 18.25 7.85 3.15
C LEU A 115 18.00 6.74 2.11
N ILE A 116 18.37 5.50 2.40
CA ILE A 116 18.07 4.34 1.54
C ILE A 116 16.55 4.13 1.49
N ASN A 117 15.91 4.20 2.66
CA ASN A 117 14.48 3.95 2.81
C ASN A 117 13.64 5.09 2.21
N ALA A 118 14.14 6.33 2.29
CA ALA A 118 13.51 7.51 1.70
C ALA A 118 13.51 7.45 0.16
N ASN A 119 14.50 6.77 -0.42
CA ASN A 119 14.60 6.53 -1.86
C ASN A 119 13.77 5.34 -2.33
N ASN A 120 13.30 4.48 -1.43
CA ASN A 120 12.43 3.38 -1.81
C ASN A 120 11.04 3.91 -2.19
N ARG A 121 10.72 3.78 -3.48
CA ARG A 121 9.44 4.24 -4.03
C ARG A 121 8.36 3.18 -4.01
N TYR A 122 8.71 1.91 -3.93
CA TYR A 122 7.75 0.82 -4.00
C TYR A 122 8.11 -0.28 -3.01
N PHE A 123 7.15 -0.62 -2.17
CA PHE A 123 7.30 -1.71 -1.21
C PHE A 123 5.94 -2.32 -0.91
N ASP A 124 5.93 -3.57 -0.48
CA ASP A 124 4.75 -4.24 0.02
C ASP A 124 4.85 -4.54 1.52
N ALA A 125 3.70 -4.70 2.13
CA ALA A 125 3.55 -5.14 3.51
C ALA A 125 2.56 -6.29 3.52
N ARG A 126 3.06 -7.51 3.78
CA ARG A 126 2.23 -8.70 3.95
C ARG A 126 1.50 -8.62 5.28
N ILE A 127 0.22 -8.93 5.27
CA ILE A 127 -0.71 -8.74 6.39
C ILE A 127 -1.24 -10.11 6.82
N GLU A 128 -1.11 -10.38 8.12
CA GLU A 128 -1.82 -11.48 8.77
C GLU A 128 -2.70 -10.92 9.89
N ARG A 129 -4.00 -11.21 9.83
CA ARG A 129 -4.93 -10.75 10.86
C ARG A 129 -4.84 -11.66 12.08
N LEU A 130 -4.43 -11.10 13.22
CA LEU A 130 -4.36 -11.85 14.48
C LEU A 130 -5.69 -11.78 15.24
N ASN A 131 -6.32 -10.60 15.27
CA ASN A 131 -7.65 -10.40 15.85
C ASN A 131 -8.39 -9.23 15.19
N LYS A 132 -9.39 -8.64 15.86
CA LYS A 132 -10.19 -7.56 15.29
C LYS A 132 -9.37 -6.30 14.93
N GLN A 133 -8.33 -5.98 15.70
CA GLN A 133 -7.60 -4.70 15.63
C GLN A 133 -6.08 -4.86 15.49
N GLU A 134 -5.56 -6.06 15.75
CA GLU A 134 -4.14 -6.37 15.67
C GLU A 134 -3.82 -7.24 14.46
N PHE A 135 -2.79 -6.82 13.75
CA PHE A 135 -2.31 -7.44 12.53
C PHE A 135 -0.81 -7.63 12.66
N LEU A 136 -0.29 -8.74 12.13
CA LEU A 136 1.13 -8.94 11.95
C LEU A 136 1.48 -8.44 10.55
N LEU A 137 2.30 -7.40 10.47
CA LEU A 137 2.82 -6.87 9.22
C LEU A 137 4.23 -7.42 8.99
N THR A 138 4.46 -7.95 7.79
CA THR A 138 5.78 -8.44 7.37
C THR A 138 6.28 -7.62 6.18
N TYR A 139 7.45 -7.01 6.34
CA TYR A 139 8.12 -6.20 5.33
C TYR A 139 9.38 -6.92 4.87
N ASP A 140 9.68 -6.85 3.58
CA ASP A 140 11.04 -7.12 3.10
C ASP A 140 11.89 -5.88 3.35
N GLU A 141 13.12 -6.07 3.84
CA GLU A 141 14.06 -4.96 4.04
C GLU A 141 14.52 -4.40 2.71
N GLU A 142 14.80 -3.09 2.69
CA GLU A 142 15.31 -2.42 1.49
C GLU A 142 16.71 -2.94 1.07
N ILE A 143 17.44 -3.54 2.02
CA ILE A 143 18.70 -4.25 1.77
C ILE A 143 18.45 -5.74 1.93
N GLU A 144 18.61 -6.50 0.85
CA GLU A 144 18.26 -7.93 0.78
C GLU A 144 18.95 -8.77 1.89
N SER A 145 20.20 -8.45 2.24
CA SER A 145 20.94 -9.16 3.29
C SER A 145 20.37 -8.96 4.70
N GLU A 146 19.49 -7.97 4.90
CA GLU A 146 18.82 -7.72 6.18
C GLU A 146 17.51 -8.54 6.32
N GLY A 147 17.05 -9.20 5.24
CA GLY A 147 15.96 -10.15 5.26
C GLY A 147 14.58 -9.51 5.41
N THR A 148 13.79 -9.98 6.38
CA THR A 148 12.40 -9.55 6.57
C THR A 148 12.15 -9.14 8.01
N GLN A 149 11.35 -8.11 8.23
CA GLN A 149 10.89 -7.71 9.56
C GLN A 149 9.42 -8.02 9.76
N LYS A 150 9.09 -8.61 10.92
CA LYS A 150 7.72 -8.88 11.38
C LYS A 150 7.38 -7.99 12.56
N GLN A 151 6.24 -7.31 12.50
CA GLN A 151 5.86 -6.31 13.49
C GLN A 151 4.36 -6.38 13.79
N LEU A 152 4.04 -6.29 15.06
CA LEU A 152 2.65 -6.11 15.48
C LEU A 152 2.22 -4.69 15.13
N ALA A 153 1.18 -4.58 14.33
CA ALA A 153 0.57 -3.32 13.94
C ALA A 153 -0.87 -3.22 14.43
N ARG A 154 -1.23 -2.01 14.85
CA ARG A 154 -2.61 -1.68 15.24
C ARG A 154 -3.26 -0.93 14.10
N LEU A 155 -4.38 -1.47 13.62
CA LEU A 155 -5.20 -0.84 12.60
C LEU A 155 -6.47 -0.28 13.24
N SER A 156 -6.78 0.99 12.96
CA SER A 156 -7.99 1.65 13.48
C SER A 156 -8.66 2.49 12.39
N GLY A 157 -10.00 2.48 12.36
CA GLY A 157 -10.80 3.24 11.40
C GLY A 157 -11.80 2.37 10.63
N GLN A 158 -12.21 2.86 9.45
CA GLN A 158 -13.11 2.21 8.51
C GLN A 158 -12.32 1.31 7.56
N LEU A 159 -12.46 0.00 7.74
CA LEU A 159 -11.74 -1.05 7.03
C LEU A 159 -12.66 -1.77 6.03
N VAL A 160 -13.25 -1.02 5.09
CA VAL A 160 -14.28 -1.54 4.15
C VAL A 160 -13.78 -2.73 3.33
N TRP A 161 -12.48 -2.82 3.08
CA TRP A 161 -11.85 -3.92 2.33
C TRP A 161 -11.76 -5.25 3.12
N LEU A 162 -12.01 -5.25 4.43
CA LEU A 162 -12.00 -6.43 5.31
C LEU A 162 -13.42 -6.97 5.62
N GLU A 163 -14.46 -6.27 5.18
CA GLU A 163 -15.88 -6.66 5.32
C GLU A 163 -16.34 -7.50 4.13
#